data_AF-A0A2G8LD16-F1
#
_entry.id   AF-A0A2G8LD16-F1
#
_cell.length_a   1.000
_cell.length_b   1.000
_cell.length_c   1.000
_cell.angle_alpha   90.00
_cell.angle_beta   90.00
_cell.angle_gamma   90.00
#
_symmetry.space_group_name_H-M   'P 1'
#
loop_
_entity.id
_entity.type
_entity.pdbx_description
1 polymer ?
#
loop_
_entity_poly.entity_id
_entity_poly.type
_entity_poly.pdbx_seq_one_letter_code
_entity_poly.pdbx_strand_id
1 'polypeptide(L)'
;MKALKKLGFTSFRTGQQQAVMNILSGLSTLLILSTGSGKSLCYQLPAFMYAQRSPCITLVISPLVSLMEDQIEGLPGCLRGARIHSHLTKTQRDR
;
A
#
# COMPACT_ATOMS: atom_id res chain seq x y z
N MET A 1 -3.21 -10.83 -12.38
CA MET A 1 -4.68 -11.02 -12.23
C MET A 1 -5.10 -11.62 -10.88
N LYS A 2 -4.57 -12.77 -10.43
CA LYS A 2 -4.98 -13.39 -9.15
C LYS A 2 -4.75 -12.49 -7.93
N ALA A 3 -3.58 -11.85 -7.83
CA ALA A 3 -3.27 -10.95 -6.71
C ALA A 3 -4.19 -9.73 -6.67
N LEU A 4 -4.43 -9.08 -7.81
CA LEU A 4 -5.35 -7.93 -7.93
C LEU A 4 -6.76 -8.26 -7.40
N LYS A 5 -7.30 -9.43 -7.76
CA LYS A 5 -8.59 -9.91 -7.25
C LYS A 5 -8.58 -10.18 -5.74
N LYS A 6 -7.47 -10.68 -5.18
CA LYS A 6 -7.33 -10.88 -3.72
C LYS A 6 -7.36 -9.56 -2.93
N LEU A 7 -7.00 -8.45 -3.57
CA LEU A 7 -7.10 -7.11 -2.99
C LEU A 7 -8.48 -6.47 -3.23
N GLY A 8 -9.43 -7.18 -3.85
CA GLY A 8 -10.79 -6.69 -4.12
C GLY A 8 -10.95 -5.90 -5.42
N PHE A 9 -9.92 -5.85 -6.29
CA PHE A 9 -9.96 -5.11 -7.54
C PHE A 9 -10.19 -6.02 -8.75
N THR A 10 -11.02 -5.59 -9.69
CA THR A 10 -11.34 -6.33 -10.92
C THR A 10 -10.42 -5.97 -12.09
N SER A 11 -10.01 -4.70 -12.18
CA SER A 11 -9.14 -4.17 -13.23
C SER A 11 -8.27 -3.02 -12.70
N PHE A 12 -7.21 -2.70 -13.44
CA PHE A 12 -6.44 -1.48 -13.22
C PHE A 12 -7.15 -0.28 -13.84
N ARG A 13 -7.05 0.86 -13.18
CA ARG A 13 -7.33 2.17 -13.79
C ARG A 13 -6.10 2.65 -14.56
N THR A 14 -6.30 3.66 -15.40
CA THR A 14 -5.25 4.27 -16.22
C THR A 14 -4.01 4.61 -15.39
N GLY A 15 -2.83 4.24 -15.89
CA GLY A 15 -1.53 4.49 -15.25
C GLY A 15 -1.16 3.54 -14.10
N GLN A 16 -2.12 2.92 -13.42
CA GLN A 16 -1.84 2.05 -12.27
C GLN A 16 -1.03 0.81 -12.66
N GLN A 17 -1.41 0.15 -13.75
CA GLN A 17 -0.72 -1.05 -14.20
C GLN A 17 0.75 -0.78 -14.49
N GLN A 18 1.06 0.31 -15.20
CA GLN A 18 2.43 0.67 -15.52
C GLN A 18 3.24 0.96 -14.26
N ALA A 19 2.67 1.72 -13.32
CA ALA A 19 3.35 2.02 -12.06
C ALA A 19 3.66 0.77 -11.24
N VAL A 20 2.67 -0.14 -11.10
CA VAL A 20 2.86 -1.41 -10.39
C VAL A 20 3.94 -2.26 -11.07
N MET A 21 3.93 -2.37 -12.40
CA MET A 21 4.93 -3.15 -13.12
C MET A 21 6.34 -2.56 -12.95
N ASN A 22 6.49 -1.23 -13.01
CA ASN A 22 7.77 -0.59 -12.75
C ASN A 22 8.30 -0.93 -11.35
N ILE A 23 7.45 -0.80 -10.32
CA ILE A 23 7.83 -1.10 -8.93
C ILE A 23 8.22 -2.58 -8.75
N LEU A 24 7.48 -3.50 -9.37
CA LEU A 24 7.78 -4.94 -9.34
C LEU A 24 9.08 -5.30 -10.09
N SER A 25 9.50 -4.45 -11.01
CA SER A 25 10.79 -4.55 -11.72
C SER A 25 11.92 -3.81 -11.01
N GLY A 26 11.69 -3.27 -9.81
CA GLY A 26 12.71 -2.54 -9.03
C GLY A 26 12.97 -1.12 -9.52
N LEU A 27 12.10 -0.55 -10.36
CA LEU A 27 12.24 0.79 -10.91
C LEU A 27 11.52 1.84 -10.04
N SER A 28 12.25 2.88 -9.66
CA SER A 28 11.67 4.06 -9.00
C SER A 28 10.66 4.73 -9.94
N THR A 29 9.48 5.05 -9.40
CA THR A 29 8.34 5.56 -10.20
C THR A 29 7.67 6.73 -9.51
N LEU A 30 7.51 7.85 -10.24
CA LEU A 30 6.62 8.95 -9.86
C LEU A 30 5.26 8.75 -10.53
N LEU A 31 4.20 8.74 -9.74
CA LEU A 31 2.84 8.57 -10.21
C LEU A 31 1.99 9.78 -9.82
N ILE A 32 1.44 10.47 -10.81
CA ILE A 32 0.54 11.61 -10.62
C ILE A 32 -0.88 11.13 -10.91
N LEU A 33 -1.73 11.14 -9.89
CA LEU A 33 -3.14 10.76 -9.98
C LEU A 33 -3.97 11.76 -9.19
N SER A 34 -5.20 12.00 -9.66
CA SER A 34 -6.18 12.77 -8.88
C SER A 34 -6.58 12.03 -7.60
N THR A 35 -7.09 12.76 -6.61
CA THR A 35 -7.66 12.17 -5.39
C THR A 35 -8.77 11.19 -5.74
N GLY A 36 -8.87 10.07 -5.01
CA GLY A 36 -9.87 9.02 -5.27
C GLY A 36 -9.54 8.09 -6.46
N SER A 37 -8.50 8.37 -7.25
CA SER A 37 -8.09 7.52 -8.38
C SER A 37 -7.45 6.19 -7.99
N GLY A 38 -7.33 5.89 -6.70
CA GLY A 38 -6.83 4.59 -6.22
C GLY A 38 -5.31 4.48 -6.21
N LYS A 39 -4.61 5.58 -5.87
CA LYS A 39 -3.14 5.57 -5.71
C LYS A 39 -2.64 4.51 -4.74
N SER A 40 -3.43 4.15 -3.71
CA SER A 40 -3.04 3.16 -2.70
C SER A 40 -2.79 1.76 -3.28
N LEU A 41 -3.55 1.37 -4.31
CA LEU A 41 -3.34 0.10 -5.01
C LEU A 41 -1.91 -0.02 -5.58
N CYS A 42 -1.31 1.10 -5.99
CA CYS A 42 -0.02 1.11 -6.66
C CYS A 42 1.14 0.73 -5.74
N TYR A 43 1.00 0.85 -4.42
CA TYR A 43 1.97 0.34 -3.45
C TYR A 43 1.47 -0.90 -2.69
N GLN A 44 0.16 -1.06 -2.46
CA GLN A 44 -0.39 -2.23 -1.76
C GLN A 44 -0.22 -3.52 -2.56
N LEU A 45 -0.43 -3.49 -3.88
CA LEU A 45 -0.28 -4.69 -4.71
C LEU A 45 1.19 -5.15 -4.78
N PRO A 46 2.18 -4.28 -5.05
CA PRO A 46 3.58 -4.65 -4.92
C PRO A 46 3.94 -5.18 -3.53
N ALA A 47 3.49 -4.52 -2.45
CA ALA A 47 3.76 -4.95 -1.08
C ALA A 47 3.29 -6.40 -0.84
N PHE A 48 2.07 -6.71 -1.26
CA PHE A 48 1.51 -8.07 -1.17
C PHE A 48 2.32 -9.09 -1.96
N MET A 49 2.73 -8.75 -3.19
CA MET A 49 3.48 -9.65 -4.06
C MET A 49 4.92 -9.87 -3.57
N TYR A 50 5.57 -8.85 -3.03
CA TYR A 50 6.89 -8.97 -2.41
C TYR A 50 6.84 -9.83 -1.15
N ALA A 51 5.87 -9.59 -0.26
CA ALA A 51 5.69 -10.37 0.97
C ALA A 51 5.40 -11.86 0.71
N GLN A 52 4.81 -12.22 -0.44
CA GLN A 52 4.63 -13.61 -0.85
C GLN A 52 5.92 -14.30 -1.32
N ARG A 53 6.90 -13.53 -1.79
CA ARG A 53 8.18 -14.07 -2.29
C ARG A 53 9.21 -14.21 -1.19
N SER A 54 9.31 -13.22 -0.31
CA SER A 54 10.27 -13.20 0.78
C SER A 54 9.78 -12.37 1.96
N PRO A 55 10.30 -12.61 3.18
CA PRO A 55 10.03 -11.75 4.32
C PRO A 55 10.52 -10.33 4.04
N CYS A 56 9.60 -9.38 3.93
CA CYS A 56 9.91 -7.97 3.67
C CYS A 56 8.86 -7.04 4.29
N ILE A 57 9.18 -5.76 4.37
CA ILE A 57 8.27 -4.70 4.80
C ILE A 57 8.17 -3.63 3.73
N THR A 58 6.97 -3.09 3.51
CA THR A 58 6.75 -1.90 2.68
C THR A 58 6.49 -0.72 3.60
N LEU A 59 7.31 0.32 3.49
CA LEU A 59 7.16 1.56 4.26
C LEU A 59 6.37 2.58 3.44
N VAL A 60 5.27 3.07 4.01
CA VAL A 60 4.46 4.14 3.43
C VAL A 60 4.57 5.36 4.34
N ILE A 61 5.07 6.47 3.79
CA ILE A 61 5.23 7.73 4.51
C ILE A 61 4.08 8.66 4.12
N SER A 62 3.26 9.01 5.10
CA SER A 62 2.13 9.93 4.94
C SER A 62 2.32 11.14 5.85
N PRO A 63 1.99 12.36 5.39
CA PRO A 63 2.23 13.57 6.16
C PRO A 63 1.25 13.77 7.34
N LEU A 64 0.05 13.19 7.26
CA LEU A 64 -1.01 13.39 8.25
C LEU A 64 -1.35 12.08 8.96
N VAL A 65 -1.52 12.16 10.28
CA VAL A 65 -1.96 11.02 11.10
C VAL A 65 -3.29 10.47 10.59
N SER A 66 -4.28 11.33 10.33
CA SER A 66 -5.59 10.92 9.79
C SER A 66 -5.45 10.08 8.51
N LEU A 67 -4.57 10.46 7.59
CA LEU A 67 -4.31 9.68 6.38
C LEU A 67 -3.69 8.31 6.69
N MET A 68 -2.84 8.21 7.72
CA MET A 68 -2.30 6.93 8.17
C MET A 68 -3.39 6.04 8.76
N GLU A 69 -4.33 6.61 9.51
CA GLU A 69 -5.49 5.88 10.06
C GLU A 69 -6.38 5.35 8.94
N ASP A 70 -6.76 6.21 8.00
CA ASP A 70 -7.55 5.85 6.82
C ASP A 70 -6.89 4.73 5.99
N GLN A 71 -5.56 4.75 5.85
CA GLN A 71 -4.85 3.69 5.12
C GLN A 71 -4.90 2.35 5.86
N ILE A 72 -4.76 2.34 7.19
CA ILE A 72 -4.82 1.11 7.98
C ILE A 72 -6.23 0.53 8.01
N GLU A 73 -7.25 1.37 8.18
CA GLU A 73 -8.65 0.95 8.18
C GLU A 73 -9.10 0.45 6.80
N GLY A 74 -8.57 1.04 5.73
CA GLY A 74 -8.80 0.62 4.35
C GLY A 74 -7.89 -0.51 3.85
N LEU A 75 -7.08 -1.14 4.72
CA LEU A 75 -6.20 -2.23 4.28
C LEU A 75 -7.02 -3.45 3.85
N PRO A 76 -6.72 -4.02 2.67
CA PRO A 76 -7.29 -5.30 2.28
C PRO A 76 -6.91 -6.38 3.31
N GLY A 77 -7.85 -7.25 3.70
CA GLY A 77 -7.62 -8.26 4.75
C GLY A 77 -6.51 -9.27 4.48
N CYS A 78 -5.97 -9.30 3.26
CA CYS A 78 -4.79 -10.09 2.89
C CYS A 78 -3.46 -9.39 3.20
N LEU A 79 -3.48 -8.14 3.66
CA LEU A 79 -2.33 -7.37 4.09
C LEU A 79 -2.45 -7.08 5.60
N ARG A 80 -1.30 -7.10 6.27
CA ARG A 80 -1.15 -6.60 7.64
C ARG A 80 -0.37 -5.31 7.57
N GLY A 81 -0.76 -4.34 8.40
CA GLY A 81 -0.06 -3.07 8.51
C GLY A 81 -0.14 -2.53 9.92
N ALA A 82 0.81 -1.66 10.24
CA ALA A 82 0.85 -0.90 11.48
C ALA A 82 1.14 0.56 11.13
N ARG A 83 0.77 1.46 12.05
CA ARG A 83 1.05 2.90 11.94
C ARG A 83 1.92 3.33 13.11
N ILE A 84 2.85 4.24 12.85
CA ILE A 84 3.72 4.83 13.88
C ILE A 84 3.64 6.36 13.75
N HIS A 85 3.17 7.03 14.80
CA HIS A 85 3.14 8.49 14.89
C HIS A 85 3.32 8.96 16.34
N SER A 86 3.56 10.26 16.52
CA SER A 86 3.89 10.88 17.81
C SER A 86 2.83 10.67 18.90
N HIS A 87 1.55 10.61 18.53
CA HIS A 87 0.44 10.46 19.48
C HIS A 87 0.24 9.03 20.03
N LEU A 88 1.04 8.05 19.62
CA LEU A 88 0.95 6.69 20.16
C LEU A 88 1.60 6.60 21.54
N THR A 89 0.88 6.01 22.50
CA THR A 89 1.44 5.57 23.79
C THR A 89 2.46 4.47 23.58
N LYS A 90 3.36 4.25 24.55
CA LYS A 90 4.40 3.21 24.47
C LYS A 90 3.80 1.82 24.23
N THR A 91 2.74 1.48 24.94
CA THR A 91 2.00 0.22 24.77
C THR A 91 1.41 0.03 23.38
N GLN A 92 1.04 1.11 22.68
CA GLN A 92 0.51 1.05 21.31
C GLN A 92 1.62 0.96 20.25
N ARG A 93 2.84 1.40 20.55
CA ARG A 93 4.00 1.26 19.64
C ARG A 93 4.62 -0.13 19.68
N ASP A 94 4.53 -0.79 20.84
CA ASP A 94 5.12 -2.11 21.07
C ASP A 94 4.18 -3.26 20.62
N ARG A 95 3.01 -2.95 20.04
CA ARG A 95 2.04 -3.89 19.45
C ARG A 95 2.12 -3.90 17.92
#